data_AF-A0A7W1DYL9-F1
#
_entry.id   AF-A0A7W1DYL9-F1
#
_cell.length_a   1.000
_cell.length_b   1.000
_cell.length_c   1.000
_cell.angle_alpha   90.00
_cell.angle_beta   90.00
_cell.angle_gamma   90.00
#
_symmetry.space_group_name_H-M   'P 1'
#
loop_
_entity.id
_entity.type
_entity.pdbx_description
1 polymer ?
#
loop_
_entity_poly.entity_id
_entity_poly.type
_entity_poly.pdbx_seq_one_letter_code
_entity_poly.pdbx_strand_id
1 'polypeptide(L)'
;GTTVYQVVSSGYLQKNIGSAVVQLMGSVGGATPDIDGAQIASHLGSLLGSRVYYLHAPMVVTDAGVRRGLLRDQHIRKTFEMARQVDALIVSVGAVSEASGLFRAGYLNDADLDYIRGQGAVGDICGSYYKQDGTLCALELDERTVAAPPDVMRGAPLRVGVGWGTAKALPSLGAIRAGLINVLITDEASAREMLWIIDREQLDRQATALAASAK
;
A
#
# COMPACT_ATOMS: atom_id res chain seq x y z
N GLY A 1 -3.82 -8.21 -3.43
CA GLY A 1 -4.93 -7.25 -3.61
C GLY A 1 -5.42 -7.28 -5.05
N THR A 2 -6.71 -7.02 -5.28
CA THR A 2 -7.37 -7.16 -6.60
C THR A 2 -6.67 -6.37 -7.71
N THR A 3 -6.28 -5.12 -7.45
CA THR A 3 -5.61 -4.29 -8.45
C THR A 3 -4.28 -4.88 -8.92
N VAL A 4 -3.41 -5.30 -7.99
CA VAL A 4 -2.12 -5.91 -8.36
C VAL A 4 -2.34 -7.23 -9.10
N TYR A 5 -3.32 -8.03 -8.68
CA TYR A 5 -3.72 -9.24 -9.40
C TYR A 5 -4.09 -8.94 -10.86
N GLN A 6 -4.90 -7.91 -11.12
CA GLN A 6 -5.28 -7.53 -12.48
C GLN A 6 -4.09 -7.02 -13.30
N VAL A 7 -3.15 -6.30 -12.69
CA VAL A 7 -1.90 -5.89 -13.36
C VAL A 7 -1.09 -7.10 -13.80
N VAL A 8 -0.90 -8.08 -12.90
CA VAL A 8 -0.17 -9.31 -13.20
C VAL A 8 -0.88 -10.12 -14.28
N SER A 9 -2.21 -10.20 -14.23
CA SER A 9 -3.04 -10.93 -15.21
C SER A 9 -3.31 -10.18 -16.51
N SER A 10 -2.73 -8.99 -16.71
CA SER A 10 -3.06 -8.10 -17.84
C SER A 10 -2.57 -8.59 -19.21
N GLY A 11 -1.61 -9.53 -19.24
CA GLY A 11 -0.99 -10.02 -20.47
C GLY A 11 0.08 -9.09 -21.07
N TYR A 12 0.37 -7.94 -20.44
CA TYR A 12 1.39 -6.98 -20.91
C TYR A 12 2.78 -7.21 -20.32
N LEU A 13 2.91 -8.05 -19.29
CA LEU A 13 4.20 -8.35 -18.66
C LEU A 13 5.03 -9.28 -19.54
N GLN A 14 6.30 -8.93 -19.72
CA GLN A 14 7.26 -9.70 -20.51
C GLN A 14 8.27 -10.41 -19.62
N LYS A 15 8.84 -11.52 -20.10
CA LYS A 15 9.89 -12.25 -19.38
C LYS A 15 11.06 -11.33 -19.05
N ASN A 16 11.59 -11.50 -17.84
CA ASN A 16 12.79 -10.83 -17.38
C ASN A 16 13.66 -11.84 -16.61
N ILE A 17 14.34 -12.70 -17.36
CA ILE A 17 15.12 -13.79 -16.77
C ILE A 17 16.29 -13.19 -16.00
N GLY A 18 16.47 -13.64 -14.75
CA GLY A 18 17.49 -13.11 -13.85
C GLY A 18 16.96 -12.09 -12.84
N SER A 19 15.69 -11.66 -12.94
CA SER A 19 15.04 -10.88 -11.88
C SER A 19 14.50 -11.74 -10.74
N ALA A 20 14.10 -11.08 -9.66
CA ALA A 20 13.45 -11.68 -8.52
C ALA A 20 12.14 -10.95 -8.20
N VAL A 21 11.16 -11.69 -7.72
CA VAL A 21 9.89 -11.17 -7.20
C VAL A 21 9.90 -11.32 -5.69
N VAL A 22 9.58 -10.26 -4.96
CA VAL A 22 9.54 -10.26 -3.49
C VAL A 22 8.15 -9.88 -3.02
N GLN A 23 7.55 -10.72 -2.18
CA GLN A 23 6.27 -10.44 -1.54
C GLN A 23 6.45 -9.43 -0.40
N LEU A 24 5.73 -8.31 -0.42
CA LEU A 24 5.89 -7.23 0.57
C LEU A 24 5.01 -7.36 1.82
N MET A 25 3.93 -8.12 1.77
CA MET A 25 2.95 -8.19 2.85
C MET A 25 2.54 -9.64 3.10
N GLY A 26 2.26 -9.96 4.36
CA GLY A 26 1.76 -11.28 4.75
C GLY A 26 0.46 -11.64 4.04
N SER A 27 0.12 -12.92 4.07
CA SER A 27 -1.11 -13.44 3.49
C SER A 27 -2.33 -12.98 4.27
N VAL A 28 -3.38 -12.61 3.55
CA VAL A 28 -4.61 -12.05 4.12
C VAL A 28 -5.60 -13.19 4.46
N GLY A 29 -5.38 -14.39 3.93
CA GLY A 29 -6.20 -15.57 4.23
C GLY A 29 -7.61 -15.53 3.61
N GLY A 30 -8.33 -16.64 3.80
CA GLY A 30 -9.73 -16.99 3.43
C GLY A 30 -10.63 -16.05 2.60
N ALA A 31 -11.36 -16.68 1.66
CA ALA A 31 -12.46 -16.22 0.78
C ALA A 31 -12.11 -15.78 -0.65
N THR A 32 -10.90 -15.24 -0.92
CA THR A 32 -10.48 -14.93 -2.31
C THR A 32 -8.99 -15.27 -2.54
N PRO A 33 -8.65 -16.56 -2.74
CA PRO A 33 -7.26 -17.02 -2.82
C PRO A 33 -6.43 -16.32 -3.90
N ASP A 34 -7.04 -15.98 -5.03
CA ASP A 34 -6.35 -15.41 -6.20
C ASP A 34 -5.77 -14.02 -5.94
N ILE A 35 -6.32 -13.29 -4.97
CA ILE A 35 -5.83 -11.94 -4.63
C ILE A 35 -4.88 -11.94 -3.42
N ASP A 36 -4.52 -13.10 -2.89
CA ASP A 36 -3.52 -13.23 -1.82
C ASP A 36 -2.11 -12.93 -2.33
N GLY A 37 -1.27 -12.37 -1.46
CA GLY A 37 0.09 -11.96 -1.80
C GLY A 37 0.95 -13.11 -2.35
N ALA A 38 0.83 -14.32 -1.80
CA ALA A 38 1.63 -15.45 -2.23
C ALA A 38 1.25 -15.92 -3.65
N GLN A 39 -0.05 -15.95 -3.98
CA GLN A 39 -0.53 -16.35 -5.30
C GLN A 39 -0.13 -15.33 -6.38
N ILE A 40 -0.31 -14.03 -6.10
CA ILE A 40 0.11 -12.96 -7.00
C ILE A 40 1.63 -13.02 -7.23
N ALA A 41 2.44 -13.21 -6.19
CA ALA A 41 3.89 -13.30 -6.30
C ALA A 41 4.33 -14.52 -7.12
N SER A 42 3.68 -15.68 -6.91
CA SER A 42 3.90 -16.89 -7.70
C SER A 42 3.56 -16.69 -9.18
N HIS A 43 2.39 -16.11 -9.48
CA HIS A 43 1.95 -15.83 -10.84
C HIS A 43 2.92 -14.87 -11.55
N LEU A 44 3.29 -13.77 -10.89
CA LEU A 44 4.27 -12.82 -11.42
C LEU A 44 5.63 -13.48 -11.66
N GLY A 45 6.11 -14.30 -10.73
CA GLY A 45 7.35 -15.05 -10.89
C GLY A 45 7.34 -15.98 -12.11
N SER A 46 6.22 -16.69 -12.32
CA SER A 46 6.03 -17.56 -13.49
C SER A 46 6.07 -16.79 -14.82
N LEU A 47 5.36 -15.66 -14.90
CA LEU A 47 5.34 -14.80 -16.09
C LEU A 47 6.73 -14.23 -16.41
N LEU A 48 7.46 -13.79 -15.39
CA LEU A 48 8.78 -13.19 -15.55
C LEU A 48 9.90 -14.23 -15.74
N GLY A 49 9.67 -15.51 -15.42
CA GLY A 49 10.73 -16.52 -15.31
C GLY A 49 11.69 -16.22 -14.16
N SER A 50 11.17 -15.65 -13.06
CA SER A 50 11.93 -15.11 -11.94
C SER A 50 11.83 -15.99 -10.70
N ARG A 51 12.84 -15.91 -9.84
CA ARG A 51 12.76 -16.49 -8.49
C ARG A 51 11.77 -15.68 -7.65
N VAL A 52 11.00 -16.35 -6.79
CA VAL A 52 10.08 -15.71 -5.86
C VAL A 52 10.59 -15.83 -4.41
N TYR A 53 10.55 -14.73 -3.67
CA TYR A 53 10.78 -14.64 -2.23
C TYR A 53 9.45 -14.40 -1.54
N TYR A 54 8.91 -15.47 -0.95
CA TYR A 54 7.63 -15.44 -0.26
C TYR A 54 7.77 -14.88 1.16
N LEU A 55 6.72 -14.20 1.62
CA LEU A 55 6.57 -13.80 3.01
C LEU A 55 5.60 -14.78 3.68
N HIS A 56 6.15 -15.85 4.26
CA HIS A 56 5.36 -16.90 4.92
C HIS A 56 4.87 -16.47 6.31
N ALA A 57 3.97 -15.49 6.34
CA ALA A 57 3.37 -14.97 7.56
C ALA A 57 1.93 -14.49 7.28
N PRO A 58 1.03 -14.50 8.28
CA PRO A 58 -0.24 -13.78 8.20
C PRO A 58 0.00 -12.27 8.08
N MET A 59 -0.91 -11.54 7.42
CA MET A 59 -0.82 -10.08 7.29
C MET A 59 -0.96 -9.39 8.65
N VAL A 60 -1.91 -9.83 9.47
CA VAL A 60 -2.15 -9.31 10.82
C VAL A 60 -2.15 -10.49 11.79
N VAL A 61 -1.42 -10.34 12.89
CA VAL A 61 -1.32 -11.33 13.96
C VAL A 61 -2.05 -10.89 15.23
N THR A 62 -2.15 -11.78 16.21
CA THR A 62 -2.89 -11.56 17.45
C THR A 62 -2.36 -10.39 18.26
N ASP A 63 -1.04 -10.26 18.34
CA ASP A 63 -0.38 -9.28 19.21
C ASP A 63 1.06 -8.98 18.76
N ALA A 64 1.63 -7.93 19.37
CA ALA A 64 2.97 -7.45 19.08
C ALA A 64 4.08 -8.46 19.41
N GLY A 65 3.86 -9.35 20.39
CA GLY A 65 4.79 -10.42 20.75
C GLY A 65 4.94 -11.43 19.62
N VAL A 66 3.82 -11.89 19.06
CA VAL A 66 3.81 -12.79 17.89
C VAL A 66 4.48 -12.14 16.69
N ARG A 67 4.18 -10.87 16.41
CA ARG A 67 4.83 -10.14 15.31
C ARG A 67 6.33 -10.10 15.50
N ARG A 68 6.82 -9.73 16.69
CA ARG A 68 8.26 -9.71 16.99
C ARG A 68 8.90 -11.09 16.86
N GLY A 69 8.21 -12.16 17.25
CA GLY A 69 8.65 -13.54 17.06
C GLY A 69 8.86 -13.88 15.59
N LEU A 70 7.85 -13.60 14.74
CA LEU A 70 7.92 -13.81 13.29
C LEU A 70 9.05 -12.98 12.65
N LEU A 71 9.21 -11.71 13.03
CA LEU A 71 10.28 -10.85 12.52
C LEU A 71 11.69 -11.28 12.96
N ARG A 72 11.83 -12.22 13.91
CA ARG A 72 13.11 -12.83 14.27
C ARG A 72 13.43 -14.07 13.44
N ASP A 73 12.43 -14.68 12.80
CA ASP A 73 12.65 -15.84 11.94
C ASP A 73 13.56 -15.47 10.75
N GLN A 74 14.54 -16.33 10.48
CA GLN A 74 15.56 -16.07 9.46
C GLN A 74 14.98 -15.97 8.05
N HIS A 75 13.92 -16.72 7.73
CA HIS A 75 13.31 -16.74 6.40
C HIS A 75 12.50 -15.48 6.17
N ILE A 76 11.73 -15.05 7.17
CA ILE A 76 10.99 -13.79 7.13
C ILE A 76 11.94 -12.59 7.03
N ARG A 77 13.01 -12.57 7.84
CA ARG A 77 14.04 -11.52 7.77
C ARG A 77 14.67 -11.43 6.39
N LYS A 78 15.03 -12.57 5.80
CA LYS A 78 15.61 -12.64 4.47
C LYS A 78 14.67 -12.05 3.41
N THR A 79 13.36 -12.30 3.50
CA THR A 79 12.39 -11.68 2.58
C THR A 79 12.38 -10.16 2.71
N PHE A 80 12.44 -9.60 3.92
CA PHE A 80 12.56 -8.14 4.10
C PHE A 80 13.92 -7.56 3.71
N GLU A 81 15.00 -8.32 3.84
CA GLU A 81 16.32 -7.94 3.30
C GLU A 81 16.30 -7.85 1.79
N MET A 82 15.66 -8.80 1.10
CA MET A 82 15.44 -8.72 -0.34
C MET A 82 14.51 -7.57 -0.72
N ALA A 83 13.47 -7.31 0.08
CA ALA A 83 12.54 -6.19 -0.14
C ALA A 83 13.24 -4.83 -0.12
N ARG A 84 14.34 -4.68 0.65
CA ARG A 84 15.16 -3.45 0.66
C ARG A 84 16.00 -3.25 -0.60
N GLN A 85 16.20 -4.29 -1.40
CA GLN A 85 17.06 -4.27 -2.59
C GLN A 85 16.26 -4.20 -3.89
N VAL A 86 14.94 -4.06 -3.81
CA VAL A 86 14.09 -4.04 -5.00
C VAL A 86 14.27 -2.74 -5.80
N ASP A 87 14.43 -2.89 -7.11
CA ASP A 87 14.53 -1.75 -8.03
C ASP A 87 13.16 -1.10 -8.30
N ALA A 88 12.10 -1.92 -8.21
CA ALA A 88 10.74 -1.53 -8.52
C ALA A 88 9.71 -2.14 -7.57
N LEU A 89 8.67 -1.37 -7.25
CA LEU A 89 7.48 -1.78 -6.51
C LEU A 89 6.23 -1.56 -7.36
N ILE A 90 5.30 -2.53 -7.29
CA ILE A 90 3.95 -2.39 -7.84
C ILE A 90 2.99 -2.62 -6.68
N VAL A 91 2.24 -1.58 -6.32
CA VAL A 91 1.32 -1.60 -5.18
C VAL A 91 -0.05 -1.05 -5.57
N SER A 92 -1.09 -1.52 -4.89
CA SER A 92 -2.42 -0.93 -4.98
C SER A 92 -2.58 0.18 -3.95
N VAL A 93 -3.26 1.26 -4.32
CA VAL A 93 -3.63 2.30 -3.35
C VAL A 93 -4.93 1.91 -2.64
N GLY A 94 -4.82 1.64 -1.34
CA GLY A 94 -5.94 1.30 -0.47
C GLY A 94 -6.76 2.53 -0.06
N ALA A 95 -8.04 2.33 0.23
CA ALA A 95 -8.91 3.37 0.79
C ALA A 95 -9.45 2.86 2.13
N VAL A 96 -9.72 3.76 3.07
CA VAL A 96 -10.24 3.41 4.40
C VAL A 96 -11.75 3.13 4.33
N SER A 97 -12.10 1.98 3.78
CA SER A 97 -13.48 1.53 3.59
C SER A 97 -13.64 0.02 3.75
N GLU A 98 -14.90 -0.41 3.80
CA GLU A 98 -15.30 -1.82 3.83
C GLU A 98 -14.84 -2.60 2.59
N ALA A 99 -14.51 -1.89 1.50
CA ALA A 99 -13.92 -2.49 0.30
C ALA A 99 -12.45 -2.90 0.49
N SER A 100 -11.80 -2.49 1.59
CA SER A 100 -10.40 -2.84 1.87
C SER A 100 -10.21 -4.34 2.06
N GLY A 101 -9.04 -4.85 1.67
CA GLY A 101 -8.74 -6.29 1.79
C GLY A 101 -8.72 -6.77 3.23
N LEU A 102 -8.26 -5.94 4.16
CA LEU A 102 -8.21 -6.25 5.59
C LEU A 102 -9.61 -6.37 6.21
N PHE A 103 -10.54 -5.47 5.86
CA PHE A 103 -11.93 -5.56 6.33
C PHE A 103 -12.62 -6.82 5.77
N ARG A 104 -12.50 -7.05 4.46
CA ARG A 104 -13.12 -8.22 3.79
C ARG A 104 -12.59 -9.56 4.30
N ALA A 105 -11.38 -9.59 4.82
CA ALA A 105 -10.78 -10.77 5.43
C ALA A 105 -11.06 -10.92 6.93
N GLY A 106 -11.82 -9.99 7.53
CA GLY A 106 -12.19 -10.04 8.94
C GLY A 106 -11.10 -9.58 9.90
N TYR A 107 -10.03 -8.94 9.43
CA TYR A 107 -9.01 -8.35 10.30
C TYR A 107 -9.42 -6.99 10.87
N LEU A 108 -10.34 -6.31 10.19
CA LEU A 108 -10.91 -5.04 10.64
C LEU A 108 -12.43 -5.18 10.69
N ASN A 109 -13.03 -4.51 11.67
CA ASN A 109 -14.46 -4.26 11.75
C ASN A 109 -14.76 -2.76 11.58
N ASP A 110 -16.04 -2.39 11.70
CA ASP A 110 -16.47 -1.00 11.51
C ASP A 110 -15.84 -0.04 12.53
N ALA A 111 -15.70 -0.46 13.79
CA ALA A 111 -15.07 0.33 14.83
C ALA A 111 -13.57 0.56 14.55
N ASP A 112 -12.87 -0.43 13.96
CA ASP A 112 -11.49 -0.26 13.51
C ASP A 112 -11.40 0.77 12.38
N LEU A 113 -12.31 0.70 11.40
CA LEU A 113 -12.34 1.69 10.30
C LEU A 113 -12.63 3.10 10.81
N ASP A 114 -13.56 3.24 11.75
CA ASP A 114 -13.91 4.53 12.34
C ASP A 114 -12.75 5.09 13.17
N TYR A 115 -12.05 4.23 13.92
CA TYR A 115 -10.81 4.62 14.61
C TYR A 115 -9.76 5.10 13.62
N ILE A 116 -9.49 4.34 12.55
CA ILE A 116 -8.49 4.68 11.52
C ILE A 116 -8.84 6.02 10.83
N ARG A 117 -10.12 6.23 10.48
CA ARG A 117 -10.62 7.50 9.94
C ARG A 117 -10.48 8.64 10.94
N GLY A 118 -10.77 8.38 12.22
CA GLY A 118 -10.60 9.33 13.33
C GLY A 118 -9.15 9.77 13.53
N GLN A 119 -8.17 8.93 13.16
CA GLN A 119 -6.75 9.29 13.11
C GLN A 119 -6.38 10.11 11.86
N GLY A 120 -7.34 10.45 11.00
CA GLY A 120 -7.15 11.23 9.78
C GLY A 120 -6.60 10.44 8.60
N ALA A 121 -6.61 9.11 8.65
CA ALA A 121 -6.13 8.28 7.57
C ALA A 121 -7.05 8.43 6.34
N VAL A 122 -6.44 8.70 5.19
CA VAL A 122 -7.15 8.79 3.90
C VAL A 122 -6.93 7.55 3.05
N GLY A 123 -5.86 6.80 3.27
CA GLY A 123 -5.54 5.57 2.54
C GLY A 123 -4.44 4.76 3.20
N ASP A 124 -4.12 3.62 2.58
CA ASP A 124 -3.03 2.75 2.99
C ASP A 124 -2.26 2.20 1.78
N ILE A 125 -1.01 1.81 2.03
CA ILE A 125 -0.23 0.92 1.15
C ILE A 125 0.37 -0.16 2.03
N CYS A 126 0.11 -1.43 1.70
CA CYS A 126 0.58 -2.58 2.47
C CYS A 126 0.23 -2.49 3.97
N GLY A 127 -0.92 -1.89 4.31
CA GLY A 127 -1.35 -1.70 5.71
C GLY A 127 -0.70 -0.52 6.43
N SER A 128 0.20 0.23 5.79
CA SER A 128 0.71 1.51 6.33
C SER A 128 -0.24 2.64 5.98
N TYR A 129 -0.99 3.14 6.97
CA TYR A 129 -1.97 4.20 6.79
C TYR A 129 -1.33 5.59 6.81
N TYR A 130 -1.87 6.51 6.03
CA TYR A 130 -1.37 7.88 5.93
C TYR A 130 -2.51 8.90 5.82
N LYS A 131 -2.21 10.12 6.28
CA LYS A 131 -3.06 11.30 6.18
C LYS A 131 -2.93 11.97 4.81
N GLN A 132 -3.81 12.94 4.55
CA GLN A 132 -3.82 13.73 3.30
C GLN A 132 -2.51 14.49 3.04
N ASP A 133 -1.79 14.90 4.08
CA ASP A 133 -0.50 15.59 3.97
C ASP A 133 0.69 14.61 3.75
N GLY A 134 0.42 13.29 3.76
CA GLY A 134 1.44 12.25 3.65
C GLY A 134 2.03 11.79 4.99
N THR A 135 1.62 12.39 6.12
CA THR A 135 2.04 11.96 7.46
C THR A 135 1.50 10.55 7.73
N LEU A 136 2.34 9.63 8.17
CA LEU A 136 1.92 8.27 8.54
C LEU A 136 1.08 8.32 9.82
N CYS A 137 0.00 7.54 9.85
CA CYS A 137 -0.79 7.32 11.06
C CYS A 137 -0.06 6.30 11.94
N ALA A 138 0.15 6.62 13.22
CA ALA A 138 0.66 5.65 14.20
C ALA A 138 -0.53 4.93 14.83
N LEU A 139 -0.76 3.68 14.41
CA LEU A 139 -1.90 2.88 14.83
C LEU A 139 -1.44 1.69 15.66
N GLU A 140 -2.24 1.27 16.64
CA GLU A 140 -1.97 0.01 17.37
C GLU A 140 -1.90 -1.20 16.43
N LEU A 141 -2.67 -1.16 15.33
CA LEU A 141 -2.65 -2.16 14.26
C LEU A 141 -1.24 -2.38 13.66
N ASP A 142 -0.39 -1.35 13.65
CA ASP A 142 0.96 -1.42 13.10
C ASP A 142 1.83 -2.39 13.91
N GLU A 143 1.59 -2.50 15.22
CA GLU A 143 2.29 -3.44 16.09
C GLU A 143 1.94 -4.90 15.81
N ARG A 144 0.87 -5.14 15.05
CA ARG A 144 0.38 -6.48 14.68
C ARG A 144 0.50 -6.78 13.19
N THR A 145 0.93 -5.81 12.37
CA THR A 145 0.99 -5.95 10.91
C THR A 145 2.34 -6.48 10.44
N VAL A 146 2.34 -7.55 9.65
CA VAL A 146 3.54 -8.15 9.02
C VAL A 146 3.58 -7.74 7.56
N ALA A 147 4.20 -6.60 7.30
CA ALA A 147 4.41 -6.05 5.97
C ALA A 147 5.70 -5.22 5.90
N ALA A 148 6.14 -4.92 4.69
CA ALA A 148 7.29 -4.07 4.43
C ALA A 148 7.01 -2.68 5.01
N PRO A 149 7.87 -2.19 5.90
CA PRO A 149 7.63 -0.89 6.52
C PRO A 149 7.84 0.25 5.52
N PRO A 150 7.29 1.45 5.78
CA PRO A 150 7.37 2.61 4.89
C PRO A 150 8.78 2.99 4.41
N ASP A 151 9.80 2.85 5.25
CA ASP A 151 11.19 3.11 4.91
C ASP A 151 11.72 2.14 3.85
N VAL A 152 11.37 0.86 3.96
CA VAL A 152 11.70 -0.17 2.96
C VAL A 152 11.02 0.16 1.63
N MET A 153 9.74 0.54 1.66
CA MET A 153 9.00 0.90 0.45
C MET A 153 9.59 2.15 -0.21
N ARG A 154 9.92 3.19 0.56
CA ARG A 154 10.53 4.43 0.05
C ARG A 154 11.93 4.22 -0.55
N GLY A 155 12.65 3.19 -0.11
CA GLY A 155 13.99 2.87 -0.61
C GLY A 155 14.02 2.39 -2.06
N ALA A 156 12.93 1.82 -2.58
CA ALA A 156 12.86 1.36 -3.96
C ALA A 156 12.85 2.56 -4.93
N PRO A 157 13.71 2.62 -5.96
CA PRO A 157 13.76 3.73 -6.90
C PRO A 157 12.45 3.97 -7.67
N LEU A 158 11.85 2.91 -8.21
CA LEU A 158 10.59 2.96 -8.93
C LEU A 158 9.45 2.45 -8.04
N ARG A 159 8.44 3.28 -7.77
CA ARG A 159 7.33 2.93 -6.88
C ARG A 159 6.01 3.23 -7.57
N VAL A 160 5.47 2.22 -8.24
CA VAL A 160 4.26 2.30 -9.05
C VAL A 160 3.05 2.00 -8.19
N GLY A 161 2.27 3.05 -7.89
CA GLY A 161 0.92 2.92 -7.35
C GLY A 161 -0.09 2.76 -8.47
N VAL A 162 -1.07 1.87 -8.27
CA VAL A 162 -2.19 1.68 -9.19
C VAL A 162 -3.50 1.85 -8.42
N GLY A 163 -4.40 2.68 -8.95
CA GLY A 163 -5.72 2.94 -8.38
C GLY A 163 -6.56 3.81 -9.30
N TRP A 164 -7.87 3.63 -9.31
CA TRP A 164 -8.80 4.32 -10.22
C TRP A 164 -10.11 4.68 -9.51
N GLY A 165 -10.89 5.56 -10.12
CA GLY A 165 -12.13 6.08 -9.58
C GLY A 165 -11.92 7.22 -8.59
N THR A 166 -12.88 8.13 -8.49
CA THR A 166 -12.78 9.35 -7.67
C THR A 166 -12.52 9.06 -6.19
N ALA A 167 -13.04 7.95 -5.66
CA ALA A 167 -12.77 7.50 -4.28
C ALA A 167 -11.28 7.19 -4.01
N LYS A 168 -10.44 7.05 -5.04
CA LYS A 168 -8.98 6.83 -4.94
C LYS A 168 -8.17 8.11 -5.12
N ALA A 169 -8.77 9.24 -5.46
CA ALA A 169 -8.06 10.50 -5.68
C ALA A 169 -7.31 10.97 -4.41
N LEU A 170 -8.03 11.15 -3.30
CA LEU A 170 -7.44 11.58 -2.03
C LEU A 170 -6.45 10.55 -1.43
N PRO A 171 -6.74 9.24 -1.40
CA PRO A 171 -5.74 8.22 -1.05
C PRO A 171 -4.48 8.29 -1.91
N SER A 172 -4.62 8.46 -3.23
CA SER A 172 -3.46 8.50 -4.14
C SER A 172 -2.60 9.75 -3.90
N LEU A 173 -3.22 10.91 -3.66
CA LEU A 173 -2.50 12.12 -3.25
C LEU A 173 -1.74 11.91 -1.94
N GLY A 174 -2.39 11.31 -0.93
CA GLY A 174 -1.75 10.97 0.34
C GLY A 174 -0.54 10.04 0.17
N ALA A 175 -0.66 9.00 -0.67
CA ALA A 175 0.44 8.07 -0.96
C ALA A 175 1.63 8.74 -1.65
N ILE A 176 1.37 9.63 -2.61
CA ILE A 176 2.39 10.43 -3.31
C ILE A 176 3.10 11.34 -2.31
N ARG A 177 2.35 12.07 -1.47
CA ARG A 177 2.90 12.97 -0.44
C ARG A 177 3.69 12.22 0.63
N ALA A 178 3.25 11.03 1.00
CA ALA A 178 3.96 10.15 1.92
C ALA A 178 5.27 9.57 1.31
N GLY A 179 5.51 9.78 0.01
CA GLY A 179 6.66 9.25 -0.73
C GLY A 179 6.59 7.75 -0.98
N LEU A 180 5.46 7.10 -0.67
CA LEU A 180 5.28 5.66 -0.81
C LEU A 180 5.17 5.23 -2.28
N ILE A 181 4.72 6.13 -3.15
CA ILE A 181 4.72 5.97 -4.61
C ILE A 181 5.30 7.22 -5.28
N ASN A 182 5.90 7.05 -6.45
CA ASN A 182 6.38 8.15 -7.30
C ASN A 182 5.90 8.06 -8.75
N VAL A 183 5.26 6.95 -9.12
CA VAL A 183 4.51 6.78 -10.36
C VAL A 183 3.09 6.36 -9.99
N LEU A 184 2.08 7.00 -10.58
CA LEU A 184 0.68 6.63 -10.41
C LEU A 184 0.09 6.23 -11.75
N ILE A 185 -0.49 5.03 -11.82
CA ILE A 185 -1.35 4.59 -12.91
C ILE A 185 -2.79 4.73 -12.42
N THR A 186 -3.57 5.60 -13.07
CA THR A 186 -4.94 5.93 -12.68
C THR A 186 -5.82 6.23 -13.89
N ASP A 187 -7.13 6.38 -13.68
CA ASP A 187 -8.09 6.79 -14.70
C ASP A 187 -8.30 8.31 -14.73
N GLU A 188 -8.91 8.79 -15.81
CA GLU A 188 -9.17 10.22 -16.00
C GLU A 188 -10.04 10.81 -14.88
N ALA A 189 -11.03 10.06 -14.39
CA ALA A 189 -11.93 10.51 -13.34
C ALA A 189 -11.18 10.77 -12.02
N SER A 190 -10.32 9.84 -11.59
CA SER A 190 -9.46 10.04 -10.41
C SER A 190 -8.49 11.19 -10.63
N ALA A 191 -7.85 11.28 -11.80
CA ALA A 191 -6.91 12.36 -12.10
C ALA A 191 -7.56 13.75 -12.06
N ARG A 192 -8.77 13.91 -12.61
CA ARG A 192 -9.53 15.17 -12.56
C ARG A 192 -9.90 15.54 -11.12
N GLU A 193 -10.33 14.58 -10.32
CA GLU A 193 -10.63 14.79 -8.90
C GLU A 193 -9.38 15.19 -8.12
N MET A 194 -8.23 14.58 -8.41
CA MET A 194 -6.95 14.97 -7.80
C MET A 194 -6.58 16.42 -8.12
N LEU A 195 -6.73 16.84 -9.39
CA LEU A 195 -6.47 18.23 -9.79
C LEU A 195 -7.40 19.20 -9.04
N TRP A 196 -8.69 18.88 -8.95
CA TRP A 196 -9.64 19.69 -8.20
C TRP A 196 -9.28 19.82 -6.71
N ILE A 197 -8.87 18.73 -6.05
CA ILE A 197 -8.40 18.76 -4.65
C ILE A 197 -7.17 19.68 -4.52
N ILE A 198 -6.19 19.56 -5.43
CA ILE A 198 -4.97 20.37 -5.41
C ILE A 198 -5.29 21.86 -5.58
N ASP A 199 -6.14 22.21 -6.54
CA ASP A 199 -6.53 23.59 -6.81
C ASP A 199 -7.21 24.21 -5.58
N ARG A 200 -8.09 23.45 -4.92
CA ARG A 200 -8.74 23.90 -3.67
C ARG A 200 -7.74 24.14 -2.55
N GLU A 201 -6.80 23.23 -2.33
CA GLU A 201 -5.74 23.42 -1.32
C GLU A 201 -4.83 24.62 -1.61
N GLN A 202 -4.64 24.97 -2.88
CA GLN A 202 -3.90 26.18 -3.27
C GLN A 202 -4.69 27.45 -2.94
N LEU A 203 -5.98 27.48 -3.28
CA LEU A 203 -6.87 28.60 -2.95
C LEU A 203 -6.97 28.83 -1.44
N ASP A 204 -7.13 27.76 -0.65
CA ASP A 204 -7.22 27.85 0.81
C ASP A 204 -5.91 28.38 1.43
N ARG A 205 -4.76 27.98 0.89
CA ARG A 205 -3.45 28.51 1.31
C ARG A 205 -3.27 29.99 0.96
N GLN A 206 -3.68 30.41 -0.23
CA GLN A 206 -3.64 31.82 -0.63
C GLN A 206 -4.54 32.69 0.24
N ALA A 207 -5.77 32.24 0.51
CA ALA A 207 -6.70 32.95 1.39
C ALA A 207 -6.13 33.10 2.82
N THR A 208 -5.52 32.04 3.35
CA THR A 208 -4.89 32.06 4.68
C THR A 208 -3.70 33.03 4.74
N ALA A 209 -2.84 33.06 3.71
CA ALA A 209 -1.70 33.97 3.63
C ALA A 209 -2.10 35.44 3.53
N LEU A 210 -3.14 35.75 2.74
CA LEU A 210 -3.70 37.11 2.63
C LEU A 210 -4.28 37.57 3.97
N ALA A 211 -5.03 36.71 4.67
CA ALA A 211 -5.58 37.02 5.99
C ALA A 211 -4.50 37.26 7.06
N ALA A 212 -3.37 36.56 6.97
CA ALA A 212 -2.23 36.77 7.87
C ALA A 212 -1.47 38.08 7.60
N SER A 213 -1.41 38.52 6.33
CA SER A 213 -0.72 39.76 5.93
C SER A 213 -1.52 41.04 6.18
N ALA A 214 -2.84 40.90 6.41
CA ALA A 214 -3.75 42.00 6.71
C ALA A 214 -3.89 42.30 8.22
N LYS A 215 -3.19 41.54 9.09
CA LYS A 215 -3.08 41.76 10.53
C LYS A 215 -1.73 42.34 10.88
#